data_AF-A0A968VQI7-F1
#
_entry.id   AF-A0A968VQI7-F1
#
_cell.length_a   1.000
_cell.length_b   1.000
_cell.length_c   1.000
_cell.angle_alpha   90.00
_cell.angle_beta   90.00
_cell.angle_gamma   90.00
#
_symmetry.space_group_name_H-M   'P 1'
#
loop_
_entity.id
_entity.type
_entity.pdbx_description
1 polymer ?
#
loop_
_entity_poly.entity_id
_entity_poly.type
_entity_poly.pdbx_seq_one_letter_code
_entity_poly.pdbx_strand_id
1 'polypeptide(L)'
;MGGFTTTTLVQYNDDVLMDVRIYEAAMMTYSASVLNKIDNTPGTWNSLRIGVFREEGENKEQIGEYIRNYTTLFRTFCPFTIGEQTFALYSPDYTATRIMELPSCRDIGGEEPASLGFCPVDYYIPTYIIREYIDWEDKKRRVRKHNPIVGDTTSSTSTYYKQDERTGEKFTVERPSYAVTPITHYPFGFVAGCVWGDDSSWKIQYLDLSEADKGVIKRDDRFGYIILPDHLQLKDAIVMGDYLYDEEYPYITIVTAQQFNLTTGEMTDGTE
;
A
#
# COMPACT_ATOMS: atom_id res chain seq x y z
N MET A 1 4.58 56.10 29.81
CA MET A 1 5.21 54.91 29.17
C MET A 1 4.78 53.70 29.95
N GLY A 2 4.12 52.74 29.30
CA GLY A 2 3.59 51.53 29.94
C GLY A 2 2.41 50.99 29.13
N GLY A 3 2.70 50.48 27.94
CA GLY A 3 1.70 49.83 27.10
C GLY A 3 1.50 48.38 27.54
N PHE A 4 0.27 48.01 27.87
CA PHE A 4 -0.13 46.63 28.09
C PHE A 4 -0.50 46.02 26.74
N THR A 5 0.34 45.11 26.24
CA THR A 5 -0.03 44.19 25.15
C THR A 5 -0.90 43.09 25.73
N THR A 6 -2.18 43.09 25.36
CA THR A 6 -3.14 42.03 25.70
C THR A 6 -2.96 40.88 24.70
N THR A 7 -2.16 39.87 25.06
CA THR A 7 -2.09 38.61 24.32
C THR A 7 -3.36 37.81 24.61
N THR A 8 -4.25 37.72 23.63
CA THR A 8 -5.40 36.81 23.70
C THR A 8 -4.91 35.42 23.34
N LEU A 9 -4.67 34.58 24.36
CA LEU A 9 -4.46 33.15 24.17
C LEU A 9 -5.82 32.53 23.86
N VAL A 10 -6.01 32.09 22.61
CA VAL A 10 -7.15 31.25 22.25
C VAL A 10 -6.87 29.87 22.84
N GLN A 11 -7.56 29.54 23.92
CA GLN A 11 -7.52 28.24 24.58
C GLN A 11 -8.21 27.23 23.66
N TYR A 12 -7.44 26.47 22.87
CA TYR A 12 -7.95 25.30 22.16
C TYR A 12 -7.85 24.09 23.08
N ASN A 13 -9.01 23.46 23.31
CA ASN A 13 -9.30 22.27 24.12
C ASN A 13 -8.12 21.34 24.44
N ASP A 14 -7.96 21.05 25.74
CA ASP A 14 -7.00 20.12 26.37
C ASP A 14 -7.24 18.61 26.05
N ASP A 15 -7.93 18.25 24.97
CA ASP A 15 -8.32 16.86 24.66
C ASP A 15 -7.47 16.18 23.56
N VAL A 16 -6.35 16.79 23.12
CA VAL A 16 -5.48 16.22 22.08
C VAL A 16 -4.10 15.83 22.62
N LEU A 17 -4.07 15.32 23.85
CA LEU A 17 -2.98 14.44 24.30
C LEU A 17 -3.40 13.00 24.02
N MET A 18 -3.64 12.68 22.74
CA MET A 18 -3.45 11.31 22.28
C MET A 18 -1.95 11.05 22.38
N ASP A 19 -1.58 10.36 23.45
CA ASP A 19 -0.24 10.04 23.90
C ASP A 19 0.64 9.58 22.72
N VAL A 20 1.72 10.31 22.45
CA VAL A 20 2.71 9.97 21.41
C VAL A 20 3.32 8.58 21.65
N ARG A 21 3.17 8.01 22.86
CA ARG A 21 3.49 6.61 23.19
C ARG A 21 2.67 5.57 22.43
N ILE A 22 1.57 5.93 21.77
CA ILE A 22 0.77 5.00 20.95
C ILE A 22 1.49 4.62 19.64
N TYR A 23 2.47 5.42 19.17
CA TYR A 23 3.16 5.15 17.90
C TYR A 23 4.46 4.36 18.03
N GLU A 24 4.99 4.17 19.26
CA GLU A 24 6.03 3.18 19.57
C GLU A 24 5.45 1.84 20.05
N ALA A 25 4.13 1.70 20.07
CA ALA A 25 3.54 0.36 20.03
C ALA A 25 3.99 -0.25 18.70
N ALA A 26 4.97 -1.15 18.77
CA ALA A 26 5.45 -1.95 17.66
C ALA A 26 4.29 -2.27 16.72
N MET A 27 4.24 -1.61 15.55
CA MET A 27 3.22 -1.91 14.56
C MET A 27 3.35 -3.41 14.27
N MET A 28 2.35 -4.17 14.70
CA MET A 28 2.32 -5.60 14.49
C MET A 28 2.29 -5.80 12.97
N THR A 29 3.41 -6.27 12.43
CA THR A 29 3.55 -6.54 11.00
C THR A 29 3.65 -8.04 10.78
N TYR A 30 3.41 -8.45 9.55
CA TYR A 30 3.50 -9.85 9.17
C TYR A 30 4.44 -9.99 7.98
N SER A 31 5.25 -11.04 7.99
CA SER A 31 6.16 -11.36 6.90
C SER A 31 6.14 -12.85 6.58
N ALA A 32 6.68 -13.21 5.42
CA ALA A 32 6.88 -14.60 5.04
C ALA A 32 8.32 -14.81 4.57
N SER A 33 8.92 -15.94 4.93
CA SER A 33 10.27 -16.30 4.48
C SER A 33 10.41 -17.81 4.27
N VAL A 34 11.32 -18.19 3.37
CA VAL A 34 11.63 -19.60 3.08
C VAL A 34 12.26 -20.25 4.31
N LEU A 35 11.69 -21.37 4.77
CA LEU A 35 12.27 -22.21 5.82
C LEU A 35 13.19 -23.27 5.21
N ASN A 36 12.71 -23.99 4.20
CA ASN A 36 13.48 -25.00 3.48
C ASN A 36 12.92 -25.28 2.09
N LYS A 37 13.75 -25.89 1.25
CA LYS A 37 13.32 -26.48 -0.03
C LYS A 37 12.75 -27.88 0.21
N ILE A 38 11.82 -28.29 -0.63
CA ILE A 38 11.24 -29.63 -0.67
C ILE A 38 11.50 -30.19 -2.06
N ASP A 39 12.28 -31.26 -2.12
CA ASP A 39 12.54 -31.96 -3.38
C ASP A 39 11.33 -32.82 -3.74
N ASN A 40 10.84 -32.64 -4.96
CA ASN A 40 9.73 -33.42 -5.49
C ASN A 40 10.23 -34.52 -6.43
N THR A 41 9.32 -35.32 -6.97
CA THR A 41 9.68 -36.41 -7.88
C THR A 41 10.29 -35.88 -9.19
N PRO A 42 11.20 -36.64 -9.84
CA PRO A 42 11.78 -36.24 -11.13
C PRO A 42 10.71 -35.83 -12.15
N GLY A 43 10.93 -34.71 -12.84
CA GLY A 43 9.99 -34.14 -13.81
C GLY A 43 8.97 -33.15 -13.24
N THR A 44 9.09 -32.79 -11.95
CA THR A 44 8.28 -31.75 -11.32
C THR A 44 9.16 -30.65 -10.73
N TRP A 45 8.62 -29.44 -10.57
CA TRP A 45 9.32 -28.38 -9.85
C TRP A 45 9.42 -28.71 -8.37
N ASN A 46 10.52 -28.31 -7.73
CA ASN A 46 10.62 -28.37 -6.27
C ASN A 46 9.63 -27.39 -5.63
N SER A 47 9.31 -27.64 -4.37
CA SER A 47 8.46 -26.76 -3.56
C SER A 47 9.27 -26.04 -2.49
N LEU A 48 8.68 -25.01 -1.90
CA LEU A 48 9.24 -24.29 -0.76
C LEU A 48 8.30 -24.43 0.43
N ARG A 49 8.86 -24.72 1.61
CA ARG A 49 8.16 -24.52 2.88
C ARG A 49 8.38 -23.08 3.31
N ILE A 50 7.30 -22.33 3.45
CA ILE A 50 7.31 -20.90 3.79
C ILE A 50 6.78 -20.73 5.20
N GLY A 51 7.55 -20.06 6.06
CA GLY A 51 7.12 -19.65 7.39
C GLY A 51 6.40 -18.30 7.31
N VAL A 52 5.34 -18.15 8.10
CA VAL A 52 4.63 -16.89 8.31
C VAL A 52 4.98 -16.38 9.69
N PHE A 53 5.38 -15.12 9.78
CA PHE A 53 5.92 -14.52 10.98
C PHE A 53 5.12 -13.30 11.39
N ARG A 54 4.85 -13.19 12.68
CA ARG A 54 4.41 -11.96 13.34
C ARG A 54 5.64 -11.22 13.84
N GLU A 55 5.71 -9.94 13.55
CA GLU A 55 6.83 -9.06 13.90
C GLU A 55 6.34 -7.91 14.79
N GLU A 56 6.94 -7.80 15.98
CA GLU A 56 6.67 -6.76 16.98
C GLU A 56 8.01 -6.17 17.44
N GLY A 57 8.43 -5.08 16.80
CA GLY A 57 9.73 -4.47 17.04
C GLY A 57 10.84 -5.39 16.57
N GLU A 58 11.72 -5.81 17.48
CA GLU A 58 12.78 -6.79 17.19
C GLU A 58 12.31 -8.24 17.34
N ASN A 59 11.13 -8.48 17.93
CA ASN A 59 10.60 -9.82 18.12
C ASN A 59 9.99 -10.34 16.82
N LYS A 60 10.43 -11.53 16.41
CA LYS A 60 9.89 -12.24 15.25
C LYS A 60 9.47 -13.64 15.67
N GLU A 61 8.18 -13.91 15.62
CA GLU A 61 7.58 -15.19 16.01
C GLU A 61 6.97 -15.87 14.79
N GLN A 62 7.33 -17.14 14.55
CA GLN A 62 6.65 -17.92 13.53
C GLN A 62 5.26 -18.33 14.04
N ILE A 63 4.21 -17.86 13.35
CA ILE A 63 2.81 -18.09 13.72
C ILE A 63 2.12 -19.12 12.82
N GLY A 64 2.74 -19.47 11.69
CA GLY A 64 2.21 -20.44 10.75
C GLY A 64 3.18 -20.76 9.63
N GLU A 65 2.72 -21.53 8.66
CA GLU A 65 3.47 -21.91 7.48
C GLU A 65 2.55 -22.40 6.36
N TYR A 66 3.07 -22.39 5.13
CA TYR A 66 2.42 -23.00 3.98
C TYR A 66 3.46 -23.59 3.02
N ILE A 67 3.01 -24.44 2.11
CA ILE A 67 3.84 -24.98 1.03
C ILE A 67 3.53 -24.18 -0.24
N ARG A 68 4.57 -23.66 -0.89
CA ARG A 68 4.50 -23.10 -2.24
C ARG A 68 4.95 -24.15 -3.24
N ASN A 69 4.13 -24.50 -4.22
CA ASN A 69 4.47 -25.50 -5.26
C ASN A 69 5.42 -24.99 -6.35
N TYR A 70 6.28 -24.02 -6.03
CA TYR A 70 7.24 -23.42 -6.95
C TYR A 70 8.56 -23.17 -6.24
N THR A 71 9.66 -23.18 -6.99
CA THR A 71 11.03 -23.15 -6.44
C THR A 71 11.48 -21.79 -5.93
N THR A 72 10.72 -20.74 -6.24
CA THR A 72 11.08 -19.34 -5.95
C THR A 72 9.97 -18.68 -5.14
N LEU A 73 10.33 -18.10 -4.01
CA LEU A 73 9.48 -17.17 -3.26
C LEU A 73 9.72 -15.77 -3.83
N PHE A 74 8.79 -15.31 -4.67
CA PHE A 74 8.75 -13.90 -5.08
C PHE A 74 8.11 -13.05 -3.96
N ARG A 75 7.67 -11.82 -4.24
CA ARG A 75 6.97 -10.94 -3.28
C ARG A 75 5.48 -11.29 -3.19
N THR A 76 5.22 -12.57 -2.94
CA THR A 76 3.88 -13.19 -2.97
C THR A 76 3.30 -13.37 -1.57
N PHE A 77 3.59 -12.44 -0.67
CA PHE A 77 2.97 -12.33 0.65
C PHE A 77 2.78 -10.85 0.96
N CYS A 78 1.54 -10.38 0.99
CA CYS A 78 1.20 -8.97 1.19
C CYS A 78 0.11 -8.86 2.27
N PRO A 79 0.48 -8.54 3.52
CA PRO A 79 -0.49 -8.33 4.58
C PRO A 79 -1.28 -7.03 4.35
N PHE A 80 -2.55 -7.04 4.74
CA PHE A 80 -3.44 -5.88 4.66
C PHE A 80 -4.57 -6.00 5.69
N THR A 81 -5.34 -4.93 5.87
CA THR A 81 -6.43 -4.89 6.86
C THR A 81 -7.77 -4.55 6.22
N ILE A 82 -8.84 -5.15 6.73
CA ILE A 82 -10.23 -4.79 6.44
C ILE A 82 -10.91 -4.55 7.78
N GLY A 83 -11.23 -3.30 8.08
CA GLY A 83 -11.69 -2.91 9.42
C GLY A 83 -10.61 -3.24 10.46
N GLU A 84 -10.97 -4.06 11.45
CA GLU A 84 -10.07 -4.48 12.54
C GLU A 84 -9.37 -5.82 12.26
N GLN A 85 -9.69 -6.49 11.16
CA GLN A 85 -9.14 -7.80 10.83
C GLN A 85 -7.95 -7.68 9.88
N THR A 86 -6.95 -8.54 10.08
CA THR A 86 -5.74 -8.60 9.26
C THR A 86 -5.75 -9.84 8.40
N PHE A 87 -5.44 -9.65 7.13
CA PHE A 87 -5.35 -10.70 6.11
C PHE A 87 -4.01 -10.61 5.40
N ALA A 88 -3.70 -11.59 4.57
CA ALA A 88 -2.62 -11.48 3.59
C ALA A 88 -3.04 -12.08 2.25
N LEU A 89 -2.71 -11.39 1.16
CA LEU A 89 -2.62 -12.05 -0.14
C LEU A 89 -1.38 -12.92 -0.12
N TYR A 90 -1.54 -14.18 -0.52
CA TYR A 90 -0.40 -15.09 -0.66
C TYR A 90 -0.59 -16.04 -1.84
N SER A 91 0.47 -16.76 -2.21
CA SER A 91 0.46 -17.67 -3.36
C SER A 91 1.06 -19.03 -2.97
N PRO A 92 0.25 -19.97 -2.45
CA PRO A 92 0.68 -21.34 -2.19
C PRO A 92 0.77 -22.15 -3.50
N ASP A 93 0.02 -21.76 -4.52
CA ASP A 93 0.12 -22.31 -5.86
C ASP A 93 0.70 -21.27 -6.82
N TYR A 94 1.64 -21.68 -7.67
CA TYR A 94 2.29 -20.85 -8.68
C TYR A 94 1.31 -20.08 -9.56
N THR A 95 0.08 -20.58 -9.71
CA THR A 95 -0.95 -20.08 -10.63
C THR A 95 -2.16 -19.46 -9.94
N ALA A 96 -2.10 -19.24 -8.61
CA ALA A 96 -3.22 -18.71 -7.85
C ALA A 96 -2.81 -17.70 -6.76
N THR A 97 -3.69 -16.72 -6.56
CA THR A 97 -3.72 -15.83 -5.40
C THR A 97 -4.75 -16.34 -4.40
N ARG A 98 -4.34 -16.49 -3.13
CA ARG A 98 -5.19 -16.90 -2.01
C ARG A 98 -5.21 -15.83 -0.93
N ILE A 99 -6.20 -15.88 -0.04
CA ILE A 99 -6.33 -15.01 1.13
C ILE A 99 -6.10 -15.83 2.39
N MET A 100 -5.17 -15.37 3.20
CA MET A 100 -4.89 -15.90 4.52
C MET A 100 -5.43 -14.95 5.59
N GLU A 101 -6.19 -15.47 6.54
CA GLU A 101 -6.54 -14.76 7.78
C GLU A 101 -5.36 -14.79 8.75
N LEU A 102 -5.05 -13.65 9.37
CA LEU A 102 -3.96 -13.48 10.34
C LEU A 102 -4.51 -13.07 11.71
N PRO A 103 -3.95 -13.56 12.83
CA PRO A 103 -2.75 -14.40 12.93
C PRO A 103 -3.01 -15.92 12.81
N SER A 104 -4.25 -16.36 12.57
CA SER A 104 -4.62 -17.79 12.54
C SER A 104 -3.93 -18.59 11.42
N CYS A 105 -3.41 -17.90 10.40
CA CYS A 105 -2.83 -18.45 9.18
C CYS A 105 -3.81 -19.38 8.41
N ARG A 106 -5.11 -19.14 8.55
CA ARG A 106 -6.16 -19.92 7.89
C ARG A 106 -6.35 -19.43 6.46
N ASP A 107 -6.27 -20.32 5.47
CA ASP A 107 -6.75 -20.04 4.11
C ASP A 107 -8.28 -19.89 4.15
N ILE A 108 -8.78 -18.74 3.71
CA ILE A 108 -10.21 -18.43 3.68
C ILE A 108 -10.81 -18.41 2.28
N GLY A 109 -9.99 -18.51 1.23
CA GLY A 109 -10.46 -18.45 -0.16
C GLY A 109 -9.48 -17.76 -1.11
N GLY A 110 -9.98 -17.38 -2.28
CA GLY A 110 -9.26 -16.69 -3.35
C GLY A 110 -9.50 -17.35 -4.70
N GLU A 111 -8.50 -17.25 -5.57
CA GLU A 111 -8.50 -17.93 -6.86
C GLU A 111 -8.22 -19.44 -6.67
N GLU A 112 -8.75 -20.26 -7.57
CA GLU A 112 -8.39 -21.67 -7.65
C GLU A 112 -7.23 -21.85 -8.64
N PRO A 113 -6.27 -22.75 -8.37
CA PRO A 113 -5.19 -23.07 -9.30
C PRO A 113 -5.71 -23.47 -10.68
N ALA A 114 -5.00 -23.05 -11.72
CA ALA A 114 -5.35 -23.37 -13.10
C ALA A 114 -4.08 -23.58 -13.94
N SER A 115 -4.11 -24.56 -14.85
CA SER A 115 -2.95 -24.89 -15.69
C SER A 115 -2.52 -23.76 -16.63
N LEU A 116 -3.43 -22.82 -16.92
CA LEU A 116 -3.17 -21.60 -17.68
C LEU A 116 -3.44 -20.35 -16.82
N GLY A 117 -3.27 -20.50 -15.50
CA GLY A 117 -3.51 -19.44 -14.54
C GLY A 117 -2.48 -18.33 -14.61
N PHE A 118 -2.73 -17.27 -13.86
CA PHE A 118 -1.83 -16.14 -13.73
C PHE A 118 -0.78 -16.47 -12.68
N CYS A 119 0.50 -16.19 -12.96
CA CYS A 119 1.58 -16.52 -12.05
C CYS A 119 2.01 -15.29 -11.22
N PRO A 120 1.45 -15.07 -10.01
CA PRO A 120 1.77 -13.87 -9.25
C PRO A 120 3.23 -13.87 -8.80
N VAL A 121 3.89 -12.73 -8.96
CA VAL A 121 5.26 -12.48 -8.50
C VAL A 121 5.35 -11.30 -7.53
N ASP A 122 4.36 -10.41 -7.53
CA ASP A 122 4.31 -9.23 -6.65
C ASP A 122 2.88 -8.82 -6.38
N TYR A 123 2.59 -8.42 -5.14
CA TYR A 123 1.30 -7.87 -4.73
C TYR A 123 1.50 -6.47 -4.16
N TYR A 124 0.53 -5.60 -4.41
CA TYR A 124 0.52 -4.28 -3.82
C TYR A 124 -0.91 -3.83 -3.49
N ILE A 125 -1.17 -3.56 -2.22
CA ILE A 125 -2.42 -3.00 -1.75
C ILE A 125 -2.12 -1.58 -1.24
N PRO A 126 -2.59 -0.53 -1.93
CA PRO A 126 -2.32 0.83 -1.51
C PRO A 126 -2.97 1.12 -0.16
N THR A 127 -2.40 2.09 0.55
CA THR A 127 -2.97 2.61 1.80
C THR A 127 -3.30 4.08 1.67
N TYR A 128 -4.13 4.58 2.59
CA TYR A 128 -4.42 6.00 2.71
C TYR A 128 -4.66 6.41 4.16
N ILE A 129 -4.59 7.72 4.38
CA ILE A 129 -5.16 8.40 5.54
C ILE A 129 -6.01 9.57 5.05
N ILE A 130 -6.95 10.02 5.88
CA ILE A 130 -7.58 11.32 5.72
C ILE A 130 -6.81 12.30 6.60
N ARG A 131 -6.29 13.37 6.01
CA ARG A 131 -5.73 14.50 6.74
C ARG A 131 -6.67 15.68 6.69
N GLU A 132 -6.74 16.38 7.80
CA GLU A 132 -7.50 17.60 7.94
C GLU A 132 -6.53 18.79 8.04
N TYR A 133 -6.87 19.91 7.41
CA TYR A 133 -6.08 21.14 7.48
C TYR A 133 -6.96 22.37 7.27
N ILE A 134 -6.43 23.55 7.59
CA ILE A 134 -7.05 24.84 7.30
C ILE A 134 -6.40 25.41 6.03
N ASP A 135 -7.20 25.74 5.02
CA ASP A 135 -6.73 26.30 3.76
C ASP A 135 -6.52 27.82 3.82
N TRP A 136 -6.11 28.42 2.70
CA TRP A 136 -5.84 29.87 2.56
C TRP A 136 -7.03 30.78 2.84
N GLU A 137 -8.25 30.25 2.73
CA GLU A 137 -9.51 30.96 2.99
C GLU A 137 -10.04 30.69 4.41
N ASP A 138 -9.19 30.14 5.29
CA ASP A 138 -9.54 29.72 6.65
C ASP A 138 -10.66 28.67 6.68
N LYS A 139 -10.81 27.91 5.57
CA LYS A 139 -11.77 26.81 5.49
C LYS A 139 -11.10 25.51 5.86
N LYS A 140 -11.86 24.71 6.61
CA LYS A 140 -11.50 23.36 6.97
C LYS A 140 -11.61 22.45 5.74
N ARG A 141 -10.51 21.79 5.38
CA ARG A 141 -10.41 20.87 4.25
C ARG A 141 -9.95 19.50 4.71
N ARG A 142 -10.36 18.49 3.94
CA ARG A 142 -9.89 17.12 4.09
C ARG A 142 -9.23 16.68 2.80
N VAL A 143 -8.07 16.06 2.91
CA VAL A 143 -7.36 15.43 1.80
C VAL A 143 -7.18 13.97 2.10
N ARG A 144 -7.44 13.14 1.09
CA ARG A 144 -7.04 11.74 1.12
C ARG A 144 -5.59 11.66 0.65
N LYS A 145 -4.71 11.31 1.58
CA LYS A 145 -3.29 11.12 1.32
C LYS A 145 -2.99 9.65 1.09
N HIS A 146 -2.44 9.31 -0.07
CA HIS A 146 -2.12 7.93 -0.46
C HIS A 146 -0.71 7.56 0.01
N ASN A 147 -0.51 6.28 0.31
CA ASN A 147 0.76 5.72 0.76
C ASN A 147 1.47 6.60 1.81
N PRO A 148 0.78 6.96 2.89
CA PRO A 148 1.33 7.87 3.89
C PRO A 148 2.62 7.31 4.49
N ILE A 149 3.59 8.18 4.71
CA ILE A 149 4.78 7.88 5.50
C ILE A 149 4.51 8.18 6.98
N VAL A 150 5.40 7.73 7.88
CA VAL A 150 5.24 7.95 9.33
C VAL A 150 5.05 9.43 9.70
N GLY A 151 5.73 10.35 8.99
CA GLY A 151 5.54 11.79 9.20
C GLY A 151 4.14 12.30 8.84
N ASP A 152 3.37 11.55 8.05
CA ASP A 152 2.01 11.93 7.65
C ASP A 152 0.95 11.53 8.67
N THR A 153 1.28 10.72 9.68
CA THR A 153 0.34 10.42 10.77
C THR A 153 0.48 11.41 11.92
N THR A 154 1.55 12.21 11.93
CA THR A 154 1.80 13.19 13.00
C THR A 154 1.09 14.52 12.71
N SER A 155 0.68 15.17 13.79
CA SER A 155 0.18 16.53 13.77
C SER A 155 1.31 17.50 13.43
N SER A 156 1.02 18.48 12.58
CA SER A 156 1.97 19.49 12.13
C SER A 156 1.27 20.85 12.07
N THR A 157 2.00 21.93 12.33
CA THR A 157 1.48 23.29 12.20
C THR A 157 2.29 24.03 11.14
N SER A 158 1.61 24.54 10.11
CA SER A 158 2.22 25.46 9.16
C SER A 158 2.07 26.90 9.65
N THR A 159 3.14 27.67 9.57
CA THR A 159 3.18 29.06 10.02
C THR A 159 3.47 29.98 8.84
N TYR A 160 2.68 31.04 8.67
CA TYR A 160 2.94 32.06 7.65
C TYR A 160 2.62 33.46 8.17
N TYR A 161 3.13 34.48 7.48
CA TYR A 161 2.92 35.87 7.84
C TYR A 161 1.79 36.48 7.02
N LYS A 162 0.82 37.09 7.70
CA LYS A 162 -0.22 37.92 7.09
C LYS A 162 0.02 39.38 7.47
N GLN A 163 -0.31 40.29 6.57
CA GLN A 163 -0.23 41.72 6.82
C GLN A 163 -1.66 42.27 6.93
N ASP A 164 -1.93 43.05 7.98
CA ASP A 164 -3.17 43.80 8.10
C ASP A 164 -3.19 44.90 7.03
N GLU A 165 -4.19 44.89 6.16
CA GLU A 165 -4.27 45.82 5.03
C GLU A 165 -4.48 47.29 5.46
N ARG A 166 -5.02 47.51 6.67
CA ARG A 166 -5.32 48.85 7.19
C ARG A 166 -4.16 49.44 7.98
N THR A 167 -3.50 48.63 8.81
CA THR A 167 -2.42 49.08 9.71
C THR A 167 -1.03 48.81 9.15
N GLY A 168 -0.92 47.89 8.19
CA GLY A 168 0.37 47.40 7.67
C GLY A 168 1.11 46.48 8.65
N GLU A 169 0.53 46.15 9.81
CA GLU A 169 1.15 45.29 10.82
C GLU A 169 1.22 43.85 10.34
N LYS A 170 2.37 43.20 10.54
CA LYS A 170 2.54 41.77 10.23
C LYS A 170 2.21 40.94 11.46
N PHE A 171 1.37 39.93 11.28
CA PHE A 171 1.07 38.96 12.30
C PHE A 171 1.26 37.54 11.78
N THR A 172 1.56 36.65 12.71
CA THR A 172 1.77 35.24 12.45
C THR A 172 0.42 34.53 12.45
N VAL A 173 0.17 33.71 11.44
CA VAL A 173 -0.98 32.81 11.39
C VAL A 173 -0.46 31.38 11.46
N GLU A 174 -1.02 30.62 12.39
CA GLU A 174 -0.75 29.20 12.57
C GLU A 174 -1.92 28.39 12.03
N ARG A 175 -1.63 27.35 11.26
CA ARG A 175 -2.64 26.45 10.71
C ARG A 175 -2.27 25.00 11.01
N PRO A 176 -3.02 24.34 11.90
CA PRO A 176 -2.78 22.95 12.23
C PRO A 176 -3.23 22.04 11.08
N SER A 177 -2.55 20.91 10.96
CA SER A 177 -2.93 19.79 10.12
C SER A 177 -2.64 18.49 10.85
N TYR A 178 -3.55 17.53 10.77
CA TYR A 178 -3.43 16.24 11.46
C TYR A 178 -4.18 15.13 10.71
N ALA A 179 -3.74 13.89 10.91
CA ALA A 179 -4.48 12.73 10.44
C ALA A 179 -5.75 12.56 11.28
N VAL A 180 -6.87 12.26 10.62
CA VAL A 180 -8.17 11.98 11.28
C VAL A 180 -8.60 10.52 11.13
N THR A 181 -7.84 9.72 10.39
CA THR A 181 -8.00 8.26 10.32
C THR A 181 -6.65 7.58 10.53
N PRO A 182 -6.64 6.32 11.02
CA PRO A 182 -5.44 5.49 10.93
C PRO A 182 -5.09 5.19 9.47
N ILE A 183 -3.89 4.66 9.26
CA ILE A 183 -3.50 4.09 7.96
C ILE A 183 -4.46 2.96 7.62
N THR A 184 -5.14 3.09 6.49
CA THR A 184 -6.20 2.18 6.05
C THR A 184 -5.85 1.62 4.69
N HIS A 185 -6.08 0.32 4.46
CA HIS A 185 -5.91 -0.29 3.14
C HIS A 185 -7.12 -0.02 2.25
N TYR A 186 -6.88 0.13 0.95
CA TYR A 186 -7.97 0.15 -0.02
C TYR A 186 -8.63 -1.23 -0.17
N PRO A 187 -9.92 -1.29 -0.53
CA PRO A 187 -10.60 -2.56 -0.86
C PRO A 187 -10.22 -3.08 -2.26
N PHE A 188 -9.04 -2.72 -2.74
CA PHE A 188 -8.49 -3.16 -4.00
C PHE A 188 -6.97 -3.19 -3.92
N GLY A 189 -6.36 -3.93 -4.83
CA GLY A 189 -4.91 -3.97 -4.99
C GLY A 189 -4.52 -4.24 -6.44
N PHE A 190 -3.24 -4.54 -6.59
CA PHE A 190 -2.61 -4.84 -7.85
C PHE A 190 -1.80 -6.11 -7.70
N VAL A 191 -1.68 -6.83 -8.81
CA VAL A 191 -0.79 -7.98 -8.92
C VAL A 191 0.07 -7.84 -10.17
N ALA A 192 1.34 -8.20 -10.06
CA ALA A 192 2.23 -8.39 -11.19
C ALA A 192 2.57 -9.87 -11.33
N GLY A 193 2.70 -10.35 -12.57
CA GLY A 193 2.92 -11.76 -12.84
C GLY A 193 2.88 -12.11 -14.32
N CYS A 194 3.24 -13.34 -14.64
CA CYS A 194 3.17 -13.85 -16.01
C CYS A 194 1.78 -14.40 -16.32
N VAL A 195 1.41 -14.36 -17.59
CA VAL A 195 0.33 -15.20 -18.12
C VAL A 195 1.01 -16.47 -18.62
N TRP A 196 0.44 -17.64 -18.36
CA TRP A 196 1.03 -18.90 -18.81
C TRP A 196 1.37 -18.87 -20.31
N GLY A 197 2.64 -19.14 -20.64
CA GLY A 197 3.16 -19.09 -22.01
C GLY A 197 3.89 -17.79 -22.37
N ASP A 198 3.87 -16.80 -21.49
CA ASP A 198 4.57 -15.51 -21.60
C ASP A 198 5.44 -15.30 -20.35
N ASP A 199 6.54 -16.05 -20.29
CA ASP A 199 7.44 -16.06 -19.12
C ASP A 199 8.46 -14.90 -19.16
N SER A 200 8.45 -14.08 -20.21
CA SER A 200 9.41 -13.00 -20.45
C SER A 200 8.96 -11.66 -19.87
N SER A 201 7.70 -11.52 -19.47
CA SER A 201 7.15 -10.26 -18.97
C SER A 201 6.25 -10.43 -17.74
N TRP A 202 6.11 -9.35 -16.97
CA TRP A 202 5.22 -9.31 -15.81
C TRP A 202 4.07 -8.34 -16.06
N LYS A 203 2.89 -8.86 -16.41
CA LYS A 203 1.67 -8.08 -16.61
C LYS A 203 1.13 -7.57 -15.28
N ILE A 204 0.75 -6.29 -15.25
CA ILE A 204 0.05 -5.68 -14.11
C ILE A 204 -1.46 -5.85 -14.28
N GLN A 205 -2.13 -6.35 -13.24
CA GLN A 205 -3.60 -6.53 -13.21
C GLN A 205 -4.21 -5.98 -11.93
N TYR A 206 -5.52 -5.70 -11.99
CA TYR A 206 -6.30 -5.20 -10.87
C TYR A 206 -6.86 -6.35 -10.04
N LEU A 207 -6.87 -6.18 -8.71
CA LEU A 207 -7.55 -7.07 -7.76
C LEU A 207 -8.67 -6.30 -7.04
N ASP A 208 -9.90 -6.76 -7.19
CA ASP A 208 -11.02 -6.39 -6.32
C ASP A 208 -10.94 -7.21 -5.03
N LEU A 209 -10.78 -6.52 -3.90
CA LEU A 209 -10.67 -7.08 -2.56
C LEU A 209 -11.85 -6.65 -1.67
N SER A 210 -12.93 -6.13 -2.25
CA SER A 210 -14.10 -5.65 -1.51
C SER A 210 -14.83 -6.73 -0.71
N GLU A 211 -14.60 -8.01 -1.04
CA GLU A 211 -15.15 -9.19 -0.36
C GLU A 211 -14.06 -10.16 0.09
N ALA A 212 -12.84 -9.65 0.31
CA ALA A 212 -11.70 -10.46 0.72
C ALA A 212 -11.87 -11.07 2.12
N ASP A 213 -12.65 -10.44 3.01
CA ASP A 213 -13.05 -10.98 4.32
C ASP A 213 -13.91 -12.26 4.20
N LYS A 214 -14.55 -12.48 3.04
CA LYS A 214 -15.30 -13.69 2.71
C LYS A 214 -14.48 -14.67 1.87
N GLY A 215 -13.20 -14.40 1.66
CA GLY A 215 -12.33 -15.23 0.82
C GLY A 215 -12.55 -15.04 -0.69
N VAL A 216 -13.07 -13.90 -1.13
CA VAL A 216 -13.34 -13.65 -2.56
C VAL A 216 -12.34 -12.64 -3.11
N ILE A 217 -11.67 -13.02 -4.20
CA ILE A 217 -10.83 -12.13 -5.04
C ILE A 217 -11.43 -12.11 -6.44
N LYS A 218 -11.55 -10.93 -7.05
CA LYS A 218 -11.80 -10.84 -8.49
C LYS A 218 -10.62 -10.16 -9.15
N ARG A 219 -10.00 -10.84 -10.10
CA ARG A 219 -8.91 -10.30 -10.90
C ARG A 219 -9.42 -9.93 -12.28
N ASP A 220 -9.05 -8.75 -12.76
CA ASP A 220 -9.35 -8.32 -14.13
C ASP A 220 -8.17 -7.58 -14.76
N ASP A 221 -8.17 -7.54 -16.09
CA ASP A 221 -7.14 -6.92 -16.90
C ASP A 221 -7.59 -5.60 -17.52
N ARG A 222 -8.33 -4.78 -16.76
CA ARG A 222 -8.86 -3.48 -17.22
C ARG A 222 -7.81 -2.52 -17.79
N PHE A 223 -6.53 -2.70 -17.45
CA PHE A 223 -5.43 -1.88 -17.96
C PHE A 223 -4.87 -2.39 -19.30
N GLY A 224 -5.38 -3.50 -19.82
CA GLY A 224 -4.80 -4.19 -20.96
C GLY A 224 -3.48 -4.85 -20.61
N TYR A 225 -2.55 -4.88 -21.56
CA TYR A 225 -1.22 -5.48 -21.40
C TYR A 225 -0.19 -4.40 -21.04
N ILE A 226 0.00 -4.18 -19.74
CA ILE A 226 1.03 -3.29 -19.21
C ILE A 226 2.08 -4.13 -18.48
N ILE A 227 3.32 -4.04 -18.97
CA ILE A 227 4.47 -4.74 -18.40
C ILE A 227 5.03 -3.91 -17.24
N LEU A 228 5.22 -4.54 -16.08
CA LEU A 228 6.00 -4.01 -14.96
C LEU A 228 7.46 -3.90 -15.40
N PRO A 229 8.06 -2.69 -15.39
CA PRO A 229 9.47 -2.53 -15.73
C PRO A 229 10.39 -3.44 -14.91
N ASP A 230 11.42 -3.97 -15.56
CA ASP A 230 12.46 -4.75 -14.90
C ASP A 230 13.04 -3.99 -13.70
N HIS A 231 13.29 -4.73 -12.62
CA HIS A 231 13.84 -4.22 -11.36
C HIS A 231 12.94 -3.23 -10.59
N LEU A 232 11.77 -2.84 -11.11
CA LEU A 232 10.80 -2.04 -10.38
C LEU A 232 9.91 -2.95 -9.53
N GLN A 233 9.60 -2.54 -8.29
CA GLN A 233 8.58 -3.22 -7.50
C GLN A 233 7.21 -2.70 -7.92
N LEU A 234 6.18 -3.55 -7.82
CA LEU A 234 4.83 -3.16 -8.21
C LEU A 234 4.34 -1.89 -7.48
N LYS A 235 4.65 -1.78 -6.18
CA LYS A 235 4.31 -0.60 -5.37
C LYS A 235 4.92 0.71 -5.89
N ASP A 236 6.07 0.65 -6.55
CA ASP A 236 6.80 1.82 -7.06
C ASP A 236 6.34 2.15 -8.50
N ALA A 237 5.68 1.20 -9.17
CA ALA A 237 5.10 1.38 -10.49
C ALA A 237 3.71 2.02 -10.44
N ILE A 238 2.98 1.88 -9.33
CA ILE A 238 1.63 2.41 -9.17
C ILE A 238 1.68 3.74 -8.39
N VAL A 239 1.32 4.82 -9.06
CA VAL A 239 1.26 6.16 -8.46
C VAL A 239 -0.19 6.59 -8.31
N MET A 240 -0.57 6.94 -7.08
CA MET A 240 -1.87 7.50 -6.75
C MET A 240 -1.69 8.94 -6.29
N GLY A 241 -2.43 9.86 -6.92
CA GLY A 241 -2.39 11.29 -6.55
C GLY A 241 -3.27 11.56 -5.33
N ASP A 242 -2.82 12.47 -4.46
CA ASP A 242 -3.64 12.99 -3.37
C ASP A 242 -4.77 13.87 -3.91
N TYR A 243 -5.96 13.78 -3.32
CA TYR A 243 -7.10 14.58 -3.71
C TYR A 243 -7.94 15.04 -2.51
N LEU A 244 -8.71 16.10 -2.72
CA LEU A 244 -9.68 16.58 -1.73
C LEU A 244 -10.69 15.47 -1.45
N TYR A 245 -10.97 15.19 -0.18
CA TYR A 245 -11.80 14.05 0.22
C TYR A 245 -13.21 14.06 -0.39
N ASP A 246 -13.76 15.26 -0.64
CA ASP A 246 -15.08 15.46 -1.23
C ASP A 246 -15.06 15.42 -2.77
N GLU A 247 -13.89 15.31 -3.38
CA GLU A 247 -13.71 15.19 -4.83
C GLU A 247 -13.27 13.76 -5.14
N GLU A 248 -14.11 13.00 -5.84
CA GLU A 248 -13.75 11.66 -6.26
C GLU A 248 -12.84 11.73 -7.49
N TYR A 249 -11.53 11.51 -7.29
CA TYR A 249 -10.53 11.43 -8.36
C TYR A 249 -9.94 10.01 -8.44
N PRO A 250 -10.63 9.06 -9.11
CA PRO A 250 -10.21 7.66 -9.16
C PRO A 250 -9.16 7.42 -10.26
N TYR A 251 -8.11 8.24 -10.31
CA TYR A 251 -7.04 8.09 -11.29
C TYR A 251 -5.80 7.48 -10.65
N ILE A 252 -5.21 6.54 -11.37
CA ILE A 252 -3.88 6.01 -11.08
C ILE A 252 -2.98 6.29 -12.28
N THR A 253 -1.70 6.43 -12.01
CA THR A 253 -0.65 6.43 -13.05
C THR A 253 0.16 5.15 -12.88
N ILE A 254 0.41 4.45 -13.98
CA ILE A 254 1.24 3.25 -14.00
C ILE A 254 2.52 3.57 -14.76
N VAL A 255 3.67 3.36 -14.13
CA VAL A 255 4.98 3.51 -14.77
C VAL A 255 5.18 2.36 -15.75
N THR A 256 5.52 2.70 -16.99
CA THR A 256 5.77 1.73 -18.08
C THR A 256 7.20 1.85 -18.58
N ALA A 257 7.79 0.74 -19.03
CA ALA A 257 9.05 0.73 -19.76
C ALA A 257 8.77 0.68 -21.26
N GLN A 258 9.54 1.43 -22.03
CA GLN A 258 9.56 1.35 -23.49
C GLN A 258 10.95 0.96 -23.93
N GLN A 259 11.03 0.00 -24.86
CA GLN A 259 12.27 -0.42 -25.47
C GLN A 259 12.41 0.25 -26.84
N PHE A 260 13.62 0.67 -27.15
CA PHE A 260 13.95 1.31 -28.41
C PHE A 260 15.17 0.63 -29.01
N ASN A 261 15.14 0.43 -30.31
CA ASN A 261 16.32 0.05 -31.06
C ASN A 261 17.32 1.22 -31.01
N LEU A 262 18.50 0.99 -30.43
CA LEU A 262 19.50 2.05 -30.26
C LEU A 262 20.04 2.61 -31.58
N THR A 263 20.01 1.81 -32.66
CA THR A 263 20.53 2.23 -33.97
C THR A 263 19.48 3.00 -34.78
N THR A 264 18.22 2.58 -34.77
CA THR A 264 17.16 3.21 -35.57
C THR A 264 16.35 4.25 -34.80
N GLY A 265 16.35 4.19 -33.46
CA GLY A 265 15.49 4.99 -32.61
C GLY A 265 14.02 4.57 -32.63
N GLU A 266 13.69 3.49 -33.35
CA GLU A 266 12.34 2.95 -33.42
C GLU A 266 12.00 2.22 -32.12
N MET A 267 10.77 2.42 -31.66
CA MET A 267 10.23 1.66 -30.55
C MET A 267 10.10 0.20 -30.97
N THR A 268 10.58 -0.73 -30.15
CA THR A 268 10.34 -2.15 -30.36
C THR A 268 9.02 -2.48 -29.70
N ASP A 269 8.07 -2.99 -30.49
CA ASP A 269 6.85 -3.57 -29.96
C ASP A 269 7.30 -4.76 -29.11
N GLY A 270 7.23 -4.64 -27.78
CA GLY A 270 7.74 -5.63 -26.81
C GLY A 270 6.96 -6.96 -26.82
N THR A 271 6.42 -7.34 -27.97
CA THR A 271 5.73 -8.57 -28.31
C THR A 271 6.58 -9.33 -29.33
N GLU A 272 7.66 -9.96 -28.88
CA GLU A 272 8.23 -11.12 -29.57
C GLU A 272 7.72 -12.41 -28.90
#